data_AF-A0A1W6NZ57-F1
#
_entry.id   AF-A0A1W6NZ57-F1
#
_cell.length_a   1.000
_cell.length_b   1.000
_cell.length_c   1.000
_cell.angle_alpha   90.00
_cell.angle_beta   90.00
_cell.angle_gamma   90.00
#
_symmetry.space_group_name_H-M   'P 1'
#
loop_
_entity.id
_entity.type
_entity.pdbx_description
1 polymer ?
#
loop_
_entity_poly.entity_id
_entity_poly.type
_entity_poly.pdbx_seq_one_letter_code
_entity_poly.pdbx_strand_id
1 'polypeptide(L)'
;MQGTTIHQRLRTWRYAAFRQAKFRAVYAHAVMVAHMEGRLIADDHPSWSRIDSAIKAAQAGDPDALARIERELLRLRDKNT
;
A
#
# COMPACT_ATOMS: atom_id res chain seq x y z
N MET A 1 -5.30 4.66 -20.82
CA MET A 1 -4.60 5.13 -19.60
C MET A 1 -3.77 3.97 -19.08
N GLN A 2 -2.44 3.99 -19.25
CA GLN A 2 -1.60 2.93 -18.70
C GLN A 2 -1.54 3.11 -17.18
N GLY A 3 -2.38 2.35 -16.47
CA GLY A 3 -2.39 2.34 -15.01
C GLY A 3 -1.03 1.89 -14.49
N THR A 4 -0.51 2.58 -13.47
CA THR A 4 0.71 2.17 -12.76
C THR A 4 0.59 0.72 -12.33
N THR A 5 1.49 -0.14 -12.78
CA THR A 5 1.45 -1.57 -12.43
C THR A 5 1.69 -1.75 -10.93
N ILE A 6 1.14 -2.80 -10.32
CA ILE A 6 1.32 -3.07 -8.89
C ILE A 6 2.82 -3.15 -8.51
N HIS A 7 3.67 -3.64 -9.40
CA HIS A 7 5.13 -3.63 -9.22
C HIS A 7 5.71 -2.21 -9.07
N GLN A 8 5.25 -1.26 -9.89
CA GLN A 8 5.67 0.14 -9.80
C GLN A 8 5.17 0.79 -8.50
N ARG A 9 3.95 0.47 -8.06
CA ARG A 9 3.40 0.94 -6.77
C ARG A 9 4.22 0.42 -5.59
N LEU A 10 4.45 -0.90 -5.51
CA LEU A 10 5.27 -1.50 -4.46
C LEU A 10 6.70 -0.93 -4.45
N ARG A 11 7.31 -0.72 -5.62
CA ARG A 11 8.63 -0.07 -5.71
C ARG A 11 8.62 1.34 -5.11
N THR A 12 7.58 2.12 -5.36
CA THR A 12 7.43 3.48 -4.82
C THR A 12 7.33 3.45 -3.29
N TRP A 13 6.53 2.55 -2.75
CA TRP A 13 6.37 2.40 -1.30
C TRP A 13 7.63 1.87 -0.63
N ARG A 14 8.37 0.99 -1.31
CA ARG A 14 9.70 0.55 -0.87
C ARG A 14 10.63 1.74 -0.67
N TYR A 15 10.66 2.68 -1.63
CA TYR A 15 11.47 3.90 -1.50
C TYR A 15 11.00 4.80 -0.35
N ALA A 16 9.69 4.91 -0.13
CA ALA A 16 9.15 5.66 1.01
C ALA A 16 9.56 5.04 2.35
N ALA A 17 9.49 3.71 2.48
CA ALA A 17 9.90 2.95 3.65
C ALA A 17 11.41 3.00 3.93
N PHE A 18 12.24 3.06 2.88
CA PHE A 18 13.68 3.30 3.06
C PHE A 18 13.97 4.69 3.61
N ARG A 19 13.24 5.71 3.17
CA ARG A 19 13.44 7.10 3.63
C ARG A 19 12.91 7.36 5.04
N GLN A 20 11.84 6.68 5.46
CA GLN A 20 11.26 6.86 6.79
C GLN A 20 10.89 5.52 7.42
N ALA A 21 11.58 5.19 8.52
CA ALA A 21 11.46 3.89 9.18
C ALA A 21 10.01 3.56 9.61
N LYS A 22 9.20 4.57 9.94
CA LYS A 22 7.78 4.41 10.31
C LYS A 22 6.92 3.74 9.24
N PHE A 23 7.33 3.74 7.97
CA PHE A 23 6.59 3.09 6.89
C PHE A 23 7.05 1.66 6.57
N ARG A 24 8.05 1.12 7.27
CA ARG A 24 8.57 -0.24 6.99
C ARG A 24 7.52 -1.32 7.22
N ALA A 25 6.78 -1.25 8.32
CA ALA A 25 5.71 -2.20 8.64
C ALA A 25 4.59 -2.14 7.60
N VAL A 26 4.19 -0.93 7.20
CA VAL A 26 3.22 -0.68 6.13
C VAL A 26 3.66 -1.31 4.81
N TYR A 27 4.92 -1.12 4.41
CA TYR A 27 5.46 -1.70 3.19
C TYR A 27 5.50 -3.23 3.24
N ALA A 28 5.94 -3.82 4.36
CA ALA A 28 5.97 -5.28 4.52
C ALA A 28 4.56 -5.87 4.39
N HIS A 29 3.57 -5.24 5.04
CA HIS A 29 2.18 -5.66 4.96
C HIS A 29 1.63 -5.53 3.53
N ALA A 30 1.93 -4.42 2.84
CA ALA A 30 1.55 -4.22 1.44
C ALA A 30 2.10 -5.31 0.50
N VAL A 31 3.35 -5.73 0.69
CA VAL A 31 3.96 -6.80 -0.12
C VAL A 31 3.26 -8.14 0.13
N MET A 32 2.99 -8.47 1.40
CA MET A 32 2.26 -9.70 1.76
C MET A 32 0.86 -9.73 1.15
N VAL A 33 0.11 -8.64 1.29
CA VAL A 33 -1.24 -8.50 0.73
C VAL A 33 -1.22 -8.53 -0.79
N ALA A 34 -0.20 -7.97 -1.42
CA ALA A 34 -0.03 -8.08 -2.87
C ALA A 34 0.33 -9.51 -3.31
N HIS A 35 0.88 -10.37 -2.44
CA HIS A 35 1.37 -11.71 -2.77
C HIS A 35 0.77 -12.80 -1.87
N MET A 36 -0.56 -12.79 -1.61
CA MET A 36 -1.16 -13.85 -0.80
C MET A 36 -1.13 -15.17 -1.56
N GLU A 37 -0.78 -16.25 -0.86
CA GLU A 37 -0.71 -17.61 -1.41
C GLU A 37 0.19 -17.73 -2.66
N GLY A 38 1.20 -16.87 -2.78
CA GLY A 38 2.12 -16.84 -3.92
C GLY A 38 1.52 -16.25 -5.20
N ARG A 39 0.35 -15.61 -5.12
CA ARG A 39 -0.33 -14.98 -6.26
C ARG A 39 -0.36 -13.47 -6.12
N LEU A 40 -0.10 -12.78 -7.22
CA LEU A 40 -0.19 -11.32 -7.29
C LEU A 40 -1.66 -10.91 -7.31
N ILE A 41 -2.12 -10.15 -6.31
CA ILE A 41 -3.56 -9.89 -6.17
C ILE A 41 -4.01 -8.54 -6.73
N ALA A 42 -5.09 -8.60 -7.52
CA ALA A 42 -5.97 -7.52 -8.00
C ALA A 42 -5.28 -6.15 -8.09
N ASP A 43 -4.58 -5.91 -9.20
CA ASP A 43 -3.90 -4.67 -9.53
C ASP A 43 -4.85 -3.46 -9.72
N ASP A 44 -6.13 -3.74 -9.99
CA ASP A 44 -7.22 -2.79 -10.19
C ASP A 44 -8.01 -2.45 -8.91
N HIS A 45 -7.66 -3.03 -7.75
CA HIS A 45 -8.45 -2.83 -6.53
C HIS A 45 -8.45 -1.35 -6.05
N PRO A 46 -9.62 -0.74 -5.74
CA PRO A 46 -9.71 0.68 -5.36
C PRO A 46 -8.90 1.07 -4.13
N SER A 47 -8.66 0.13 -3.20
CA SER A 47 -7.82 0.37 -2.03
C SER A 47 -6.40 0.81 -2.39
N TRP A 48 -5.85 0.37 -3.53
CA TRP A 48 -4.52 0.81 -3.95
C TRP A 48 -4.45 2.33 -4.14
N SER A 49 -5.45 2.90 -4.81
CA SER A 49 -5.55 4.36 -4.98
C SER A 49 -5.75 5.08 -3.65
N ARG A 50 -6.49 4.49 -2.70
CA ARG A 50 -6.69 5.09 -1.37
C ARG A 50 -5.42 5.06 -0.52
N ILE A 51 -4.63 3.99 -0.61
CA ILE A 51 -3.33 3.89 0.06
C ILE A 51 -2.36 4.93 -0.51
N ASP A 52 -2.29 5.10 -1.82
CA ASP A 52 -1.44 6.14 -2.44
C ASP A 52 -1.80 7.55 -1.94
N SER A 53 -3.09 7.87 -1.84
CA SER A 53 -3.56 9.15 -1.28
C SER A 53 -3.20 9.29 0.19
N ALA A 54 -3.35 8.23 0.99
CA ALA A 54 -2.99 8.25 2.40
C ALA A 54 -1.47 8.38 2.63
N ILE A 55 -0.63 7.78 1.79
CA ILE A 55 0.83 7.97 1.83
C ILE A 55 1.20 9.43 1.55
N LYS A 56 0.56 10.07 0.57
CA LYS A 56 0.76 11.50 0.29
C LYS A 56 0.34 12.36 1.50
N ALA A 57 -0.78 12.04 2.13
CA ALA A 57 -1.21 12.72 3.37
C ALA A 57 -0.18 12.52 4.51
N ALA A 58 0.34 11.31 4.69
CA ALA A 58 1.36 11.01 5.69
C ALA A 58 2.67 11.79 5.44
N GLN A 59 3.03 11.99 4.17
CA GLN A 59 4.17 12.83 3.78
C GLN A 59 3.92 14.32 4.04
N ALA A 60 2.66 14.77 3.95
CA ALA A 60 2.24 16.12 4.30
C ALA A 60 2.07 16.34 5.82
N GLY A 61 2.30 15.32 6.65
CA GLY A 61 2.26 15.42 8.11
C GLY A 61 0.90 15.05 8.74
N ASP A 62 -0.03 14.46 7.98
CA ASP A 62 -1.30 13.98 8.53
C ASP A 62 -1.06 12.84 9.55
N PRO A 63 -1.41 13.03 10.83
CA PRO A 63 -1.15 12.05 11.88
C PRO A 63 -1.99 10.77 11.73
N ASP A 64 -3.16 10.86 11.11
CA ASP A 64 -4.08 9.72 10.96
C ASP A 64 -3.80 8.89 9.71
N ALA A 65 -2.91 9.38 8.84
CA ALA A 65 -2.68 8.76 7.55
C ALA A 65 -2.15 7.33 7.65
N LEU A 66 -1.35 7.01 8.68
CA LEU A 66 -0.87 5.64 8.92
C LEU A 66 -2.01 4.67 9.21
N ALA A 67 -2.96 5.05 10.08
CA ALA A 67 -4.12 4.23 10.40
C ALA A 67 -5.02 4.03 9.17
N ARG A 68 -5.14 5.06 8.32
CA ARG A 68 -5.87 4.94 7.04
C ARG A 68 -5.20 3.93 6.11
N ILE A 69 -3.87 3.97 5.97
CA ILE A 69 -3.13 3.00 5.15
C ILE A 69 -3.36 1.57 5.65
N GLU A 70 -3.21 1.35 6.95
CA GLU A 70 -3.42 0.03 7.56
C GLU A 70 -4.83 -0.52 7.29
N ARG A 71 -5.86 0.31 7.47
CA ARG A 71 -7.25 -0.07 7.19
C ARG A 71 -7.46 -0.48 5.72
N GLU A 72 -6.90 0.27 4.78
CA GLU A 72 -7.07 -0.06 3.35
C GLU A 72 -6.30 -1.33 2.95
N LEU A 73 -5.15 -1.60 3.60
CA LEU A 73 -4.40 -2.84 3.42
C LEU A 73 -5.16 -4.06 3.95
N LEU A 74 -5.81 -3.93 5.11
CA LEU A 74 -6.70 -4.98 5.63
C LEU A 74 -7.86 -5.28 4.67
N ARG A 75 -8.47 -4.25 4.08
CA ARG A 75 -9.54 -4.45 3.07
C ARG A 75 -9.08 -5.20 1.83
N LEU A 76 -7.83 -4.99 1.42
CA LEU A 76 -7.24 -5.75 0.31
C LEU A 76 -7.06 -7.21 0.71
N ARG A 77 -6.61 -7.49 1.94
CA ARG A 77 -6.50 -8.87 2.43
C ARG A 77 -7.86 -9.57 2.44
N ASP A 78 -8.84 -8.96 3.09
CA ASP A 78 -10.12 -9.62 3.40
C ASP A 78 -11.00 -9.88 2.16
N LYS A 79 -10.76 -9.20 1.04
CA LYS A 79 -11.48 -9.47 -0.23
C LYS A 79 -10.88 -10.64 -1.03
N ASN A 80 -9.68 -11.08 -0.67
CA ASN A 80 -8.94 -12.11 -1.41
C ASN A 80 -8.86 -13.47 -0.71
N THR A 81 -9.41 -13.55 0.51
CA THR A 81 -9.77 -14.80 1.22
C THR A 81 -11.24 -15.12 1.00
#